data_AF-A0A6P0ENI7-F1
#
_entry.id   AF-A0A6P0ENI7-F1
#
_cell.length_a   1.000
_cell.length_b   1.000
_cell.length_c   1.000
_cell.angle_alpha   90.00
_cell.angle_beta   90.00
_cell.angle_gamma   90.00
#
_symmetry.space_group_name_H-M   'P 1'
#
loop_
_entity.id
_entity.type
_entity.pdbx_description
1 polymer ?
#
loop_
_entity_poly.entity_id
_entity_poly.type
_entity_poly.pdbx_seq_one_letter_code
_entity_poly.pdbx_strand_id
1 'polypeptide(L)'
;MSPPPVTVAFCPQPPLLLPAVSGAPGAALTGLRAAACAAVSVLLAASPSVVLVVGDGPDGPPYGPGDTGDLRGFGVDLEVPFAGPAAPGGRRVPLPHLVGAWLLDQVGHTGARLGVGPGDLAAALAGAPGPVGVLAMGDGSARRTEKA
;
A
#
# COMPACT_ATOMS: atom_id res chain seq x y z
N MET A 1 -28.82 5.43 1.47
CA MET A 1 -27.92 4.27 1.66
C MET A 1 -26.89 4.68 2.71
N SER A 2 -26.66 3.85 3.73
CA SER A 2 -25.53 4.09 4.65
C SER A 2 -24.23 3.94 3.85
N PRO A 3 -23.20 4.77 4.08
CA PRO A 3 -21.89 4.52 3.49
C PRO A 3 -21.39 3.12 3.86
N PRO A 4 -20.63 2.44 2.99
CA PRO A 4 -20.08 1.13 3.30
C PRO A 4 -19.18 1.22 4.54
N PRO A 5 -19.11 0.16 5.36
CA PRO A 5 -18.21 0.13 6.50
C PRO A 5 -16.76 0.23 6.03
N VAL A 6 -15.96 1.03 6.75
CA VAL A 6 -14.55 1.25 6.45
C VAL A 6 -13.71 0.75 7.61
N THR A 7 -12.72 -0.09 7.32
CA THR A 7 -11.66 -0.46 8.28
C THR A 7 -10.35 0.16 7.80
N VAL A 8 -9.53 0.67 8.71
CA VAL A 8 -8.31 1.39 8.36
C VAL A 8 -7.12 0.79 9.09
N ALA A 9 -6.02 0.58 8.37
CA ALA A 9 -4.71 0.28 8.95
C ALA A 9 -3.69 1.33 8.46
N PHE A 10 -2.82 1.75 9.37
CA PHE A 10 -1.69 2.64 9.06
C PHE A 10 -0.42 1.80 9.01
N CYS A 11 0.32 1.89 7.91
CA CYS A 11 1.56 1.16 7.71
C CYS A 11 2.69 2.09 7.29
N PRO A 12 3.92 1.80 7.73
CA PRO A 12 5.10 2.56 7.33
C PRO A 12 5.41 2.31 5.85
N GLN A 13 5.94 3.32 5.15
CA GLN A 13 6.35 3.22 3.74
C GLN A 13 7.88 3.30 3.43
N PRO A 14 8.83 3.10 4.36
CA PRO A 14 10.24 3.17 3.99
C PRO A 14 10.58 2.03 3.01
N PRO A 15 11.37 2.30 1.95
CA PRO A 15 11.73 1.31 0.94
C PRO A 15 12.44 0.08 1.51
N LEU A 16 13.10 0.22 2.67
CA LEU A 16 13.72 -0.89 3.42
C LEU A 16 12.73 -1.98 3.86
N LEU A 17 11.42 -1.73 3.85
CA LEU A 17 10.44 -2.80 4.05
C LEU A 17 10.49 -3.84 2.92
N LEU A 18 10.94 -3.47 1.73
CA LEU A 18 11.08 -4.41 0.61
C LEU A 18 12.36 -5.23 0.77
N PRO A 19 12.29 -6.58 0.81
CA PRO A 19 13.47 -7.43 0.93
C PRO A 19 14.50 -7.20 -0.18
N ALA A 20 14.04 -6.89 -1.39
CA ALA A 20 14.88 -6.57 -2.53
C ALA A 20 15.78 -5.34 -2.29
N VAL A 21 15.34 -4.40 -1.45
CA VAL A 21 16.11 -3.18 -1.10
C VAL A 21 16.96 -3.40 0.15
N SER A 22 16.44 -4.09 1.17
CA SER A 22 17.15 -4.22 2.45
C SER A 22 18.24 -5.28 2.48
N GLY A 23 18.18 -6.28 1.60
CA GLY A 23 18.92 -7.52 1.79
C GLY A 23 18.52 -8.22 3.10
N ALA A 24 19.49 -8.77 3.83
CA ALA A 24 19.28 -9.50 5.09
C ALA A 24 18.83 -8.54 6.23
N PRO A 25 17.62 -8.69 6.79
CA PRO A 25 17.11 -7.78 7.80
C PRO A 25 17.69 -8.09 9.18
N GLY A 26 18.03 -7.05 9.94
CA GLY A 26 18.24 -7.15 11.38
C GLY A 26 16.93 -7.37 12.15
N ALA A 27 17.03 -7.59 13.47
CA ALA A 27 15.87 -7.85 14.32
C ALA A 27 14.82 -6.71 14.32
N ALA A 28 15.26 -5.45 14.33
CA ALA A 28 14.36 -4.30 14.31
C ALA A 28 13.51 -4.22 13.04
N LEU A 29 14.13 -4.40 11.85
CA LEU A 29 13.40 -4.39 10.57
C LEU A 29 12.47 -5.61 10.46
N THR A 30 12.90 -6.77 10.97
CA THR A 30 12.06 -7.97 11.05
C THR A 30 10.83 -7.73 11.90
N GLY A 31 10.98 -7.14 13.09
CA GLY A 31 9.87 -6.77 13.96
C GLY A 31 8.92 -5.75 13.32
N LEU A 32 9.46 -4.74 12.63
CA LEU A 32 8.66 -3.75 11.92
C LEU A 32 7.82 -4.37 10.80
N ARG A 33 8.40 -5.26 9.99
CA ARG A 33 7.67 -6.02 8.96
C ARG A 33 6.57 -6.86 9.57
N ALA A 34 6.86 -7.59 10.63
CA ALA A 34 5.88 -8.42 11.32
C ALA A 34 4.70 -7.60 11.86
N ALA A 35 4.97 -6.44 12.48
CA ALA A 35 3.93 -5.54 12.98
C ALA A 35 3.07 -4.96 11.85
N ALA A 36 3.68 -4.56 10.73
CA ALA A 36 2.95 -4.08 9.56
C ALA A 36 2.05 -5.18 8.97
N CYS A 37 2.59 -6.40 8.77
CA CYS A 37 1.80 -7.54 8.29
C CYS A 37 0.66 -7.90 9.27
N ALA A 38 0.86 -7.80 10.58
CA ALA A 38 -0.20 -8.03 11.56
C ALA A 38 -1.32 -6.99 11.43
N ALA A 39 -0.99 -5.71 11.25
CA ALA A 39 -1.98 -4.65 11.02
C ALA A 39 -2.80 -4.90 9.74
N VAL A 40 -2.13 -5.30 8.65
CA VAL A 40 -2.81 -5.66 7.40
C VAL A 40 -3.69 -6.91 7.57
N SER A 41 -3.25 -7.90 8.35
CA SER A 41 -4.07 -9.09 8.65
C SER A 41 -5.36 -8.73 9.38
N VAL A 42 -5.28 -7.81 10.36
CA VAL A 42 -6.46 -7.28 11.07
C VAL A 42 -7.39 -6.52 10.14
N LEU A 43 -6.84 -5.70 9.23
CA LEU A 43 -7.61 -5.01 8.19
C LEU A 43 -8.41 -6.00 7.32
N LEU A 44 -7.75 -7.08 6.87
CA LEU A 44 -8.36 -8.08 5.99
C LEU A 44 -9.39 -8.96 6.71
N ALA A 45 -9.29 -9.12 8.03
CA ALA A 45 -10.29 -9.84 8.83
C ALA A 45 -11.70 -9.20 8.76
N ALA A 46 -11.78 -7.91 8.44
CA ALA A 46 -13.05 -7.22 8.16
C ALA A 46 -13.69 -7.62 6.81
N SER A 47 -13.06 -8.52 6.04
CA SER A 47 -13.53 -9.00 4.74
C SER A 47 -13.87 -7.87 3.76
N PRO A 48 -12.94 -6.94 3.49
CA PRO A 48 -13.20 -5.84 2.58
C PRO A 48 -13.41 -6.35 1.14
N SER A 49 -14.37 -5.75 0.44
CA SER A 49 -14.62 -5.98 -0.99
C SER A 49 -13.50 -5.44 -1.89
N VAL A 50 -12.81 -4.40 -1.41
CA VAL A 50 -11.63 -3.80 -2.05
C VAL A 50 -10.72 -3.21 -0.98
N VAL A 51 -9.40 -3.31 -1.19
CA VAL A 51 -8.40 -2.59 -0.40
C VAL A 51 -7.93 -1.35 -1.17
N LEU A 52 -8.17 -0.17 -0.61
CA LEU A 52 -7.58 1.08 -1.10
C LEU A 52 -6.22 1.28 -0.43
N VAL A 53 -5.15 1.17 -1.21
CA VAL A 53 -3.80 1.53 -0.79
C VAL A 53 -3.63 3.03 -0.99
N VAL A 54 -3.57 3.79 0.10
CA VAL A 54 -3.50 5.25 0.08
C VAL A 54 -2.08 5.68 0.37
N GLY A 55 -1.49 6.49 -0.49
CA GLY A 55 -0.16 7.03 -0.28
C GLY A 55 0.17 8.12 -1.29
N ASP A 56 1.26 8.84 -1.06
CA ASP A 56 1.65 9.96 -1.90
C ASP A 56 1.86 9.54 -3.37
N GLY A 57 1.29 10.32 -4.27
CA GLY A 57 1.29 10.09 -5.71
C GLY A 57 0.58 11.23 -6.42
N PRO A 58 0.67 11.30 -7.76
CA PRO A 58 -0.11 12.27 -8.52
C PRO A 58 -1.60 11.98 -8.39
N ASP A 59 -2.40 13.04 -8.37
CA ASP A 59 -3.86 12.92 -8.45
C ASP A 59 -4.27 12.26 -9.77
N GLY A 60 -5.36 11.51 -9.75
CA GLY A 60 -5.94 10.92 -10.94
C GLY A 60 -6.63 9.58 -10.73
N PRO A 61 -6.87 8.82 -11.82
CA PRO A 61 -7.56 7.55 -11.72
C PRO A 61 -6.77 6.55 -10.86
N PRO A 62 -7.44 5.70 -10.05
CA PRO A 62 -6.76 4.75 -9.17
C PRO A 62 -5.81 3.81 -9.93
N TYR A 63 -4.63 3.54 -9.38
CA TYR A 63 -3.75 2.45 -9.82
C TYR A 63 -4.42 1.10 -9.60
N GLY A 64 -4.15 0.13 -10.47
CA GLY A 64 -4.86 -1.15 -10.45
C GLY A 64 -4.12 -2.28 -11.17
N PRO A 65 -4.84 -3.33 -11.59
CA PRO A 65 -4.26 -4.48 -12.28
C PRO A 65 -3.43 -4.08 -13.50
N GLY A 66 -2.24 -4.65 -13.63
CA GLY A 66 -1.34 -4.37 -14.76
C GLY A 66 -0.40 -3.17 -14.56
N ASP A 67 -0.67 -2.30 -13.59
CA ASP A 67 0.22 -1.19 -13.23
C ASP A 67 1.46 -1.72 -12.46
N THR A 68 2.62 -1.10 -12.68
CA THR A 68 3.90 -1.55 -12.10
C THR A 68 4.73 -0.38 -11.58
N GLY A 69 5.63 -0.64 -10.65
CA GLY A 69 6.64 0.31 -10.18
C GLY A 69 8.04 -0.27 -10.28
N ASP A 70 9.07 0.51 -10.03
CA ASP A 70 10.44 0.01 -10.03
C ASP A 70 11.24 0.48 -8.82
N LEU A 71 12.30 -0.28 -8.53
CA LEU A 71 13.19 -0.04 -7.39
C LEU A 71 14.54 0.55 -7.82
N ARG A 72 14.64 1.07 -9.05
CA ARG A 72 15.91 1.55 -9.62
C ARG A 72 16.46 2.75 -8.86
N GLY A 73 15.58 3.59 -8.32
CA GLY A 73 15.94 4.70 -7.43
C GLY A 73 16.62 4.26 -6.12
N PHE A 74 16.58 2.96 -5.80
CA PHE A 74 17.23 2.34 -4.63
C PHE A 74 18.39 1.42 -5.02
N GLY A 75 18.87 1.51 -6.26
CA GLY A 75 19.98 0.69 -6.77
C GLY A 75 19.60 -0.74 -7.15
N VAL A 76 18.30 -1.04 -7.24
CA VAL A 76 17.79 -2.38 -7.59
C VAL A 76 17.10 -2.31 -8.95
N ASP A 77 17.66 -2.96 -9.97
CA ASP A 77 17.03 -3.04 -11.29
C ASP A 77 15.94 -4.11 -11.31
N LEU A 78 14.82 -3.79 -10.64
CA LEU A 78 13.65 -4.65 -10.52
C LEU A 78 12.38 -3.83 -10.76
N GLU A 79 11.55 -4.33 -11.67
CA GLU A 79 10.16 -3.90 -11.81
C GLU A 79 9.26 -4.81 -10.95
N VAL A 80 8.31 -4.20 -10.25
CA VAL A 80 7.43 -4.85 -9.28
C VAL A 80 5.98 -4.54 -9.65
N PRO A 81 5.13 -5.57 -9.81
CA PRO A 81 3.71 -5.34 -10.06
C PRO A 81 3.02 -4.74 -8.83
N PHE A 82 2.06 -3.85 -9.05
CA PHE A 82 1.18 -3.37 -7.99
C PHE A 82 0.04 -4.36 -7.70
N ALA A 83 -0.60 -4.86 -8.75
CA ALA A 83 -1.67 -5.84 -8.67
C ALA A 83 -1.68 -6.74 -9.91
N GLY A 84 -1.64 -8.06 -9.70
CA GLY A 84 -1.59 -9.02 -10.81
C GLY A 84 -0.32 -8.90 -11.67
N PRO A 85 -0.25 -9.57 -12.82
CA PRO A 85 0.89 -9.47 -13.73
C PRO A 85 0.95 -8.09 -14.40
N ALA A 86 2.15 -7.64 -14.72
CA ALA A 86 2.37 -6.44 -15.53
C ALA A 86 1.64 -6.52 -16.88
N ALA A 87 1.07 -5.41 -17.33
CA ALA A 87 0.38 -5.30 -18.61
C ALA A 87 1.06 -4.28 -19.54
N PRO A 88 1.06 -4.49 -20.86
CA PRO A 88 1.46 -3.45 -21.81
C PRO A 88 0.63 -2.18 -21.62
N GLY A 89 1.30 -1.04 -21.49
CA GLY A 89 0.64 0.25 -21.23
C GLY A 89 0.21 0.48 -19.78
N GLY A 90 0.58 -0.41 -18.86
CA GLY A 90 0.43 -0.19 -17.42
C GLY A 90 1.17 1.06 -16.96
N ARG A 91 0.61 1.75 -15.96
CA ARG A 91 1.17 3.00 -15.42
C ARG A 91 2.27 2.74 -14.42
N ARG A 92 3.15 3.73 -14.25
CA ARG A 92 4.17 3.74 -13.21
C ARG A 92 3.56 4.09 -11.87
N VAL A 93 3.67 3.18 -10.92
CA VAL A 93 3.10 3.27 -9.57
C VAL A 93 4.14 3.85 -8.60
N PRO A 94 3.77 4.84 -7.75
CA PRO A 94 4.65 5.38 -6.71
C PRO A 94 5.03 4.35 -5.65
N LEU A 95 6.19 4.55 -5.01
CA LEU A 95 6.72 3.65 -3.99
C LEU A 95 5.73 3.32 -2.85
N PRO A 96 5.03 4.27 -2.20
CA PRO A 96 4.11 3.94 -1.11
C PRO A 96 3.10 2.85 -1.49
N HIS A 97 2.55 2.92 -2.71
CA HIS A 97 1.61 1.92 -3.22
C HIS A 97 2.28 0.56 -3.45
N LEU A 98 3.52 0.52 -3.92
CA LEU A 98 4.29 -0.72 -4.05
C LEU A 98 4.59 -1.38 -2.70
N VAL A 99 4.94 -0.58 -1.69
CA VAL A 99 5.15 -1.09 -0.32
C VAL A 99 3.85 -1.64 0.25
N GLY A 100 2.73 -0.93 0.07
CA GLY A 100 1.41 -1.41 0.47
C GLY A 100 1.00 -2.70 -0.24
N ALA A 101 1.25 -2.80 -1.55
CA ALA A 101 1.04 -4.03 -2.32
C ALA A 101 1.89 -5.19 -1.80
N TRP A 102 3.18 -4.95 -1.52
CA TRP A 102 4.04 -5.97 -0.93
C TRP A 102 3.52 -6.46 0.42
N LEU A 103 3.07 -5.57 1.31
CA LEU A 103 2.49 -5.95 2.60
C LEU A 103 1.22 -6.81 2.44
N LEU A 104 0.35 -6.47 1.47
CA LEU A 104 -0.83 -7.26 1.13
C LEU A 104 -0.42 -8.65 0.63
N ASP A 105 0.62 -8.75 -0.19
CA ASP A 105 1.13 -10.03 -0.70
C ASP A 105 1.72 -10.89 0.41
N GLN A 106 2.42 -10.28 1.38
CA GLN A 106 2.99 -11.00 2.53
C GLN A 106 1.92 -11.70 3.38
N VAL A 107 0.71 -11.17 3.43
CA VAL A 107 -0.41 -11.77 4.16
C VAL A 107 -1.33 -12.61 3.25
N GLY A 108 -0.92 -12.87 2.01
CA GLY A 108 -1.64 -13.73 1.07
C GLY A 108 -2.90 -13.10 0.47
N HIS A 109 -3.01 -11.77 0.43
CA HIS A 109 -4.19 -11.11 -0.12
C HIS A 109 -4.27 -11.25 -1.65
N THR A 110 -5.31 -11.92 -2.13
CA THR A 110 -5.57 -12.11 -3.58
C THR A 110 -6.78 -11.31 -4.09
N GLY A 111 -7.39 -10.48 -3.23
CA GLY A 111 -8.58 -9.70 -3.57
C GLY A 111 -8.30 -8.45 -4.40
N ALA A 112 -9.36 -7.69 -4.67
CA ALA A 112 -9.24 -6.42 -5.38
C ALA A 112 -8.48 -5.39 -4.54
N ARG A 113 -7.50 -4.73 -5.16
CA ARG A 113 -6.78 -3.60 -4.58
C ARG A 113 -6.65 -2.47 -5.57
N LEU A 114 -6.73 -1.23 -5.09
CA LEU A 114 -6.56 -0.01 -5.89
C LEU A 114 -5.61 0.94 -5.17
N GLY A 115 -4.72 1.59 -5.91
CA GLY A 115 -3.82 2.60 -5.37
C GLY A 115 -4.38 3.99 -5.61
N VAL A 116 -4.49 4.82 -4.58
CA VAL A 116 -5.05 6.18 -4.68
C VAL A 116 -4.18 7.19 -3.95
N GLY A 117 -4.18 8.43 -4.44
CA GLY A 117 -3.63 9.57 -3.71
C GLY A 117 -4.57 10.00 -2.57
N PRO A 118 -4.06 10.74 -1.56
CA PRO A 118 -4.89 11.26 -0.48
C PRO A 118 -6.05 12.15 -0.95
N GLY A 119 -5.84 12.92 -2.03
CA GLY A 119 -6.86 13.79 -2.64
C GLY A 119 -8.03 13.02 -3.27
N ASP A 120 -7.76 11.81 -3.78
CA ASP A 120 -8.74 10.98 -4.50
C ASP A 120 -9.48 9.98 -3.60
N LEU A 121 -9.09 9.87 -2.31
CA LEU A 121 -9.64 8.87 -1.39
C LEU A 121 -11.16 9.00 -1.22
N ALA A 122 -11.68 10.23 -1.13
CA ALA A 122 -13.12 10.44 -0.95
C ALA A 122 -13.93 9.92 -2.15
N ALA A 123 -13.44 10.17 -3.37
CA ALA A 123 -14.07 9.67 -4.59
C ALA A 123 -13.99 8.13 -4.69
N ALA A 124 -12.85 7.55 -4.32
CA ALA A 124 -12.67 6.10 -4.31
C ALA A 124 -13.57 5.39 -3.30
N LEU A 125 -13.74 5.96 -2.10
CA LEU A 125 -14.68 5.45 -1.09
C LEU A 125 -16.13 5.52 -1.57
N ALA A 126 -16.52 6.61 -2.22
CA ALA A 126 -17.88 6.78 -2.76
C ALA A 126 -18.19 5.79 -3.89
N GLY A 127 -17.18 5.37 -4.66
CA GLY A 127 -17.31 4.41 -5.75
C GLY A 127 -17.22 2.94 -5.33
N ALA A 128 -16.95 2.63 -4.07
CA ALA A 128 -16.71 1.26 -3.62
C ALA A 128 -18.01 0.42 -3.57
N PRO A 129 -17.97 -0.87 -3.98
CA PRO A 129 -19.17 -1.71 -4.10
C PRO A 129 -19.64 -2.33 -2.77
N GLY A 130 -18.88 -2.17 -1.68
CA GLY A 130 -19.15 -2.82 -0.40
C GLY A 130 -18.14 -2.38 0.67
N PRO A 131 -17.96 -3.16 1.75
CA PRO A 131 -16.98 -2.88 2.80
C PRO A 131 -15.60 -2.54 2.23
N VAL A 132 -14.94 -1.52 2.76
CA VAL A 132 -13.65 -1.03 2.26
C VAL A 132 -12.57 -1.21 3.31
N GLY A 133 -11.43 -1.75 2.89
CA GLY A 133 -10.19 -1.70 3.66
C GLY A 133 -9.35 -0.53 3.17
N VAL A 134 -8.94 0.37 4.06
CA VAL A 134 -8.00 1.45 3.75
C VAL A 134 -6.65 1.10 4.35
N LEU A 135 -5.65 0.91 3.50
CA LEU A 135 -4.26 0.74 3.90
C LEU A 135 -3.53 2.08 3.67
N ALA A 136 -3.43 2.89 4.72
CA ALA A 136 -2.78 4.19 4.68
C ALA A 136 -1.26 4.04 4.85
N MET A 137 -0.51 4.43 3.83
CA MET A 137 0.95 4.33 3.76
C MET A 137 1.56 5.67 4.17
N GLY A 138 2.16 5.70 5.37
CA GLY A 138 2.74 6.92 5.95
C GLY A 138 4.24 6.79 6.14
N ASP A 139 4.97 7.90 6.02
CA ASP A 139 6.43 7.94 6.26
C ASP A 139 6.79 7.79 7.75
N GLY A 140 5.80 7.76 8.64
CA GLY A 140 5.99 7.66 10.09
C GLY A 140 6.67 8.90 10.69
N SER A 141 6.77 9.99 9.93
CA SER A 141 7.34 11.25 10.38
C SER A 141 6.42 11.90 11.41
N ALA A 142 6.58 11.48 12.67
CA ALA A 142 6.11 12.23 13.81
C ALA A 142 7.03 13.46 14.04
N ARG A 143 7.21 14.34 13.05
CA ARG A 143 7.75 15.70 13.30
C ARG A 143 6.72 16.60 13.98
N ARG A 144 6.16 16.09 15.08
CA ARG A 144 5.73 16.87 16.23
C ARG A 144 6.53 16.38 17.44
N THR A 145 7.84 16.64 17.45
CA THR A 145 8.49 16.88 18.73
C THR A 145 8.03 18.26 19.19
N GLU A 146 7.86 18.49 20.50
CA GLU A 146 7.49 19.82 21.05
C GLU A 146 8.51 20.94 20.72
N LYS A 147 9.59 20.61 20.00
CA LYS A 147 10.63 21.56 19.58
C LYS A 147 11.06 21.53 18.10
N ALA A 148 10.70 20.51 17.31
CA ALA A 148 11.46 20.09 16.13
C ALA A 148 12.92 19.76 16.48
#